data_AF-A0A182GHM9-F1
#
_entry.id   AF-A0A182GHM9-F1
#
_cell.length_a   1.000
_cell.length_b   1.000
_cell.length_c   1.000
_cell.angle_alpha   90.00
_cell.angle_beta   90.00
_cell.angle_gamma   90.00
#
_symmetry.space_group_name_H-M   'P 1'
#
loop_
_entity.id
_entity.type
_entity.pdbx_description
1 polymer ?
#
loop_
_entity_poly.entity_id
_entity_poly.type
_entity_poly.pdbx_seq_one_letter_code
_entity_poly.pdbx_strand_id
1 'polypeptide(L)' 'MLQKLLLLLGKEKFVSVDILIRISGGGHKYVDQASREELKDILIPGRTLAVTCWLPIKPKKFGSTGAHTCYQESFS' A
#
# COMPACT_ATOMS: atom_id res chain seq x y z
N MET A 1 -8.25 -6.21 1.55
CA MET A 1 -9.32 -5.87 0.57
C MET A 1 -9.08 -6.46 -0.84
N LEU A 2 -8.49 -7.65 -0.92
CA LEU A 2 -8.24 -8.36 -2.19
C LEU A 2 -9.52 -8.87 -2.88
N GLN A 3 -10.58 -9.15 -2.10
CA GLN A 3 -11.88 -9.61 -2.63
C GLN A 3 -12.51 -8.62 -3.62
N LYS A 4 -12.33 -7.30 -3.40
CA LYS A 4 -12.83 -6.26 -4.31
C LYS A 4 -12.08 -6.25 -5.65
N LEU A 5 -10.79 -6.57 -5.64
CA LEU A 5 -9.98 -6.67 -6.86
C LEU A 5 -10.38 -7.90 -7.68
N LEU A 6 -10.60 -9.04 -7.01
CA LEU A 6 -11.04 -10.28 -7.65
C LEU A 6 -12.43 -10.13 -8.30
N LEU A 7 -13.33 -9.40 -7.65
CA LEU A 7 -14.64 -9.06 -8.21
C LEU A 7 -14.55 -8.15 -9.44
N LEU A 8 -13.57 -7.23 -9.48
CA LEU A 8 -13.35 -6.29 -10.58
C LEU A 8 -12.67 -6.93 -11.80
N LEU A 9 -11.72 -7.85 -11.60
CA LEU A 9 -11.02 -8.54 -12.70
C LEU A 9 -11.79 -9.76 -13.23
N GLY A 10 -12.73 -10.30 -12.45
CA GLY A 10 -13.48 -11.51 -12.77
C GLY A 10 -12.72 -12.78 -12.40
N LYS A 11 -13.40 -13.73 -11.71
CA LYS A 11 -12.83 -15.00 -11.27
C LYS A 11 -12.41 -15.93 -12.41
N GLU A 12 -13.03 -15.77 -13.59
CA GLU A 12 -12.75 -16.47 -14.84
C GLU A 12 -11.25 -16.52 -15.18
N LYS A 13 -10.55 -15.40 -14.99
CA LYS A 13 -9.14 -15.25 -15.39
C LYS A 13 -8.16 -15.94 -14.44
N PHE A 14 -8.63 -16.40 -13.29
CA PHE A 14 -7.82 -17.00 -12.24
C PHE A 14 -8.04 -18.52 -12.11
N VAL A 15 -8.88 -19.13 -12.94
CA VAL A 15 -9.19 -20.57 -12.86
C VAL A 15 -8.00 -21.44 -13.26
N SER A 16 -7.08 -20.93 -14.09
CA SER A 16 -5.99 -21.72 -14.68
C SER A 16 -4.60 -21.40 -14.13
N VAL A 17 -4.45 -20.47 -13.18
CA VAL A 17 -3.13 -19.99 -12.74
C VAL A 17 -3.06 -19.89 -11.21
N ASP A 18 -2.17 -20.67 -10.62
CA ASP A 18 -1.80 -20.57 -9.20
C ASP A 18 -0.70 -19.52 -9.00
N ILE A 19 -1.00 -18.43 -8.30
CA ILE A 19 -0.06 -17.31 -8.09
C ILE A 19 0.38 -17.29 -6.61
N LEU A 20 1.68 -17.54 -6.38
CA LEU A 20 2.32 -17.48 -5.07
C LEU A 20 3.11 -16.19 -4.92
N ILE A 21 2.65 -15.29 -4.05
CA ILE A 21 3.31 -14.01 -3.78
C ILE A 21 3.97 -14.07 -2.39
N ARG A 22 5.29 -13.92 -2.34
CA ARG A 22 6.04 -13.80 -1.08
C ARG A 22 6.29 -12.33 -0.78
N ILE A 23 5.76 -11.85 0.34
CA ILE A 23 5.99 -10.48 0.82
C ILE A 23 6.80 -10.56 2.10
N SER A 24 7.91 -9.82 2.15
CA SER A 24 8.76 -9.76 3.32
C SER A 24 8.70 -8.36 3.95
N GLY A 25 8.31 -8.30 5.23
CA GLY A 25 8.25 -7.07 6.02
C GLY A 25 7.04 -6.16 5.75
N GLY A 26 6.78 -5.23 6.68
CA GLY A 26 5.70 -4.24 6.61
C GLY A 26 4.46 -4.59 7.43
N GLY A 27 3.66 -3.57 7.78
CA GLY A 27 2.37 -3.77 8.46
C GLY A 27 1.27 -4.27 7.51
N HIS A 28 0.17 -4.80 8.04
CA HIS A 28 -0.91 -5.45 7.28
C HIS A 28 -1.38 -4.66 6.04
N LYS A 29 -1.49 -3.33 6.14
CA LYS A 29 -1.90 -2.45 5.02
C LYS A 29 -0.91 -2.46 3.85
N TYR A 30 0.39 -2.56 4.14
CA TYR A 30 1.44 -2.57 3.12
C TYR A 30 1.47 -3.88 2.36
N VAL A 31 1.30 -5.00 3.07
CA VAL A 31 1.20 -6.34 2.50
C VAL A 31 0.01 -6.41 1.52
N ASP A 32 -1.15 -5.94 1.97
CA ASP A 32 -2.38 -5.88 1.16
C ASP A 32 -2.22 -5.05 -0.12
N GLN A 33 -1.38 -4.02 -0.11
CA GLN A 33 -1.16 -3.14 -1.25
C GLN A 33 -0.13 -3.72 -2.23
N ALA A 34 0.98 -4.24 -1.72
CA ALA A 34 2.00 -4.89 -2.54
C ALA A 34 1.45 -6.11 -3.30
N SER A 35 0.65 -6.98 -2.65
CA SER A 35 -0.01 -8.09 -3.35
C SER A 35 -0.90 -7.63 -4.52
N ARG A 36 -1.56 -6.48 -4.40
CA ARG A 36 -2.44 -5.96 -5.46
C ARG A 36 -1.66 -5.39 -6.63
N GLU A 37 -0.48 -4.83 -6.38
CA GLU A 37 0.38 -4.29 -7.42
C GLU A 37 1.00 -5.41 -8.24
N GLU A 38 1.52 -6.46 -7.60
CA GLU A 38 2.04 -7.63 -8.32
C GLU A 38 0.96 -8.35 -9.13
N LEU A 39 -0.24 -8.55 -8.56
CA LEU A 39 -1.35 -9.15 -9.29
C LEU A 39 -1.79 -8.32 -10.50
N LYS A 40 -1.64 -6.98 -10.45
CA LYS A 40 -1.95 -6.11 -11.58
C LYS A 40 -0.92 -6.23 -12.69
N ASP A 41 0.36 -6.24 -12.36
CA ASP A 41 1.43 -6.32 -13.35
C ASP A 41 1.38 -7.64 -14.12
N ILE A 42 1.10 -8.74 -13.42
CA ILE A 42 0.98 -10.08 -14.02
C ILE A 42 -0.26 -10.19 -14.92
N LEU A 43 -1.43 -9.65 -14.51
CA LEU A 43 -2.69 -9.86 -15.25
C LEU A 43 -3.07 -8.77 -16.25
N ILE A 44 -2.65 -7.52 -16.05
CA ILE A 44 -3.00 -6.40 -16.93
C ILE A 44 -1.72 -5.59 -17.24
N PRO A 45 -0.86 -6.11 -18.13
CA PRO A 45 0.27 -5.33 -18.61
C PRO A 45 -0.23 -4.06 -19.32
N GLY A 46 0.32 -2.91 -18.94
CA GLY A 46 0.13 -1.64 -19.68
C GLY A 46 -0.99 -0.71 -19.19
N ARG A 47 -1.72 -1.01 -18.11
CA ARG A 47 -2.63 -0.04 -17.46
C ARG A 47 -2.14 0.35 -16.08
N THR A 48 -1.59 1.56 -15.95
CA THR A 48 -1.23 2.18 -14.68
C THR A 48 -2.49 2.60 -13.91
N LEU A 49 -3.20 1.63 -13.34
CA LEU A 49 -4.15 1.94 -12.27
C LEU A 49 -3.31 2.30 -11.04
N ALA A 50 -2.97 3.57 -10.88
CA ALA A 50 -2.25 4.07 -9.71
C ALA A 50 -3.10 3.87 -8.46
N VAL A 51 -3.02 2.68 -7.85
CA VAL A 51 -3.58 2.37 -6.53
C VAL A 51 -2.43 2.49 -5.55
N THR A 52 -1.80 3.67 -5.56
CA THR A 52 -0.64 3.96 -4.74
C THR A 52 -0.70 5.39 -4.23
N CYS A 53 -1.55 5.61 -3.23
CA CYS A 53 -1.41 6.77 -2.37
C CYS A 53 -0.37 6.46 -1.28
N TRP A 54 0.90 6.34 -1.68
CA TRP A 54 2.02 6.32 -0.74
C TRP A 54 2.43 7.76 -0.46
N LEU A 55 1.72 8.42 0.45
CA LEU A 55 2.23 9.66 1.02
C LEU A 55 3.50 9.30 1.82
N PRO A 56 4.69 9.84 1.47
CA PRO A 56 5.90 9.53 2.19
C PRO A 56 5.80 10.05 3.62
N ILE A 57 6.19 9.22 4.59
CA ILE A 57 6.24 9.59 6.00
C ILE A 57 7.24 10.73 6.13
N LYS A 58 6.78 11.88 6.61
CA LYS A 58 7.65 13.03 6.84
C LYS A 58 8.56 12.74 8.05
N PRO A 59 9.87 13.03 7.97
CA PRO A 59 10.77 12.85 9.09
C PRO A 59 10.35 13.74 10.26
N LYS A 60 10.54 13.22 11.47
CA LYS A 60 10.24 13.95 12.70
C LYS A 60 11.26 15.07 12.92
N LYS A 61 10.80 16.25 13.34
CA LYS A 61 11.68 17.37 13.68
C LYS A 61 12.18 17.23 15.13
N PHE A 62 13.36 17.74 15.42
CA PHE A 62 13.88 17.80 16.80
C PHE A 62 13.00 18.74 17.64
N GLY A 63 12.74 18.38 18.90
CA GLY A 63 11.86 19.19 19.77
C GLY A 63 10.37 19.08 19.44
N SER A 64 9.91 17.96 18.89
CA SER A 64 8.47 17.71 18.71
C SER A 64 8.10 16.24 18.87
N THR A 65 6.79 15.92 18.81
CA THR A 65 6.28 14.53 18.82
C THR A 65 6.10 13.95 17.40
N GLY A 66 5.77 14.79 16.42
CA GLY A 66 5.60 14.42 15.01
C GLY A 66 6.16 15.47 14.05
N ALA A 67 6.06 15.20 12.75
CA ALA A 67 6.67 16.03 11.70
C ALA A 67 6.12 17.47 11.63
N HIS A 68 4.88 17.69 12.08
CA HIS A 68 4.17 18.97 12.00
C HIS A 68 3.78 19.56 13.37
N THR A 69 3.97 18.81 14.45
CA THR A 69 3.70 19.30 15.82
C THR A 69 4.92 20.05 16.36
N CYS A 70 4.74 20.96 17.31
CA CYS A 70 5.78 21.57 18.14
C CYS A 70 5.43 21.34 19.62
N TYR A 71 6.41 21.30 20.54
CA TYR A 71 6.09 21.33 21.98
C TYR A 71 5.55 22.70 22.40
N GLN A 72 4.67 22.74 23.40
CA GLN A 72 4.12 23.97 23.96
C GLN A 72 5.23 24.73 24.71
N GLU A 73 5.50 25.98 24.33
CA GLU A 73 6.40 26.84 25.10
C GLU A 73 5.62 27.58 26.20
N SER A 74 6.19 27.61 27.41
CA SER A 74 5.64 28.32 28.56
C SER A 74 6.55 29.52 28.84
N PHE A 75 6.00 30.73 28.75
CA PHE A 75 6.73 31.94 29.13
C PHE A 75 6.44 32.26 30.60
N SER A 76 7.50 32.62 31.33
CA SER A 76 7.43 33.06 32.73
C SER A 76 7.44 34.57 32.84
#